data_AF-A0A9E2R5G1-F1
#
_entry.id   AF-A0A9E2R5G1-F1
#
_cell.length_a   1.000
_cell.length_b   1.000
_cell.length_c   1.000
_cell.angle_alpha   90.00
_cell.angle_beta   90.00
_cell.angle_gamma   90.00
#
_symmetry.space_group_name_H-M   'P 1'
#
loop_
_entity.id
_entity.type
_entity.pdbx_description
1 polymer ?
#
loop_
_entity_poly.entity_id
_entity_poly.type
_entity_poly.pdbx_seq_one_letter_code
_entity_poly.pdbx_strand_id
1 'polypeptide(L)'
;MKPKPIHEIRLGTIKGAIWQNETEAGPRYNATFSRLLKNGDTWESTDSFGRDDLLLLGKVADQVHSWILQHPAQFPAPQAGVPQSPKALSHA
;
A
#
# COMPACT_ATOMS: atom_id res chain seq x y z
N MET A 1 -8.65 14.22 3.74
CA MET A 1 -7.28 14.27 3.19
C MET A 1 -7.11 13.11 2.21
N LYS A 2 -6.33 13.27 1.13
CA LYS A 2 -6.01 12.11 0.27
C LYS A 2 -5.12 11.15 1.06
N PRO A 3 -5.39 9.83 1.04
CA PRO A 3 -4.50 8.87 1.68
C PRO A 3 -3.09 9.05 1.10
N LYS A 4 -2.08 8.94 1.97
CA LYS A 4 -0.67 8.96 1.58
C LYS A 4 -0.10 7.57 1.85
N PRO A 5 0.83 7.10 1.02
CA PRO A 5 1.55 5.88 1.33
C PRO A 5 2.34 6.07 2.63
N ILE A 6 2.37 5.03 3.45
CA ILE A 6 3.11 5.01 4.71
C ILE A 6 4.60 4.73 4.48
N HIS A 7 4.94 4.14 3.33
CA HIS A 7 6.30 3.88 2.90
C HIS A 7 6.38 3.82 1.38
N GLU A 8 7.50 4.28 0.81
CA GLU A 8 7.78 4.18 -0.62
C GLU A 8 9.19 3.63 -0.83
N ILE A 9 9.32 2.68 -1.74
CA ILE A 9 10.59 2.09 -2.17
C ILE A 9 10.76 2.39 -3.65
N ARG A 10 11.93 2.86 -4.04
CA ARG A 10 12.20 3.22 -5.44
C ARG A 10 13.55 2.68 -5.89
N LEU A 11 13.55 2.02 -7.05
CA LEU A 11 14.75 1.68 -7.78
C LEU A 11 14.62 2.20 -9.21
N GLY A 12 15.50 3.13 -9.60
CA GLY A 12 15.45 3.76 -10.93
C GLY A 12 14.11 4.46 -11.20
N THR A 13 13.44 4.06 -12.28
CA THR A 13 12.11 4.57 -12.66
C THR A 13 10.97 3.84 -11.95
N ILE A 14 11.21 2.71 -11.29
CA ILE A 14 10.13 1.93 -10.66
C ILE A 14 10.00 2.30 -9.18
N LYS A 15 8.77 2.58 -8.77
CA LYS A 15 8.38 2.90 -7.40
C LYS A 15 7.32 1.92 -6.92
N GLY A 16 7.50 1.38 -5.71
CA GLY A 16 6.48 0.69 -4.95
C GLY A 16 6.04 1.58 -3.79
N ALA A 17 4.74 1.76 -3.61
CA ALA A 17 4.15 2.53 -2.52
C ALA A 17 3.29 1.61 -1.65
N ILE A 18 3.52 1.64 -0.35
CA ILE A 18 2.85 0.81 0.66
C ILE A 18 1.80 1.66 1.37
N TRP A 19 0.59 1.14 1.45
CA TRP A 19 -0.59 1.81 1.99
C TRP A 19 -1.11 1.02 3.17
N GLN A 20 -1.43 1.70 4.27
CA GLN A 20 -2.12 1.07 5.40
C GLN A 20 -3.61 1.40 5.31
N ASN A 21 -4.44 0.36 5.33
CA ASN A 21 -5.88 0.48 5.39
C ASN A 21 -6.40 -0.14 6.67
N GLU A 22 -7.31 0.56 7.33
CA GLU A 22 -8.00 0.02 8.50
C GLU A 22 -9.15 -0.90 8.04
N THR A 23 -9.26 -2.07 8.67
CA THR A 23 -10.38 -2.99 8.47
C THR A 23 -10.92 -3.42 9.82
N GLU A 24 -12.14 -3.98 9.85
CA GLU A 24 -12.73 -4.54 11.07
C GLU A 24 -11.85 -5.64 11.70
N ALA A 25 -11.08 -6.34 10.87
CA ALA A 25 -10.14 -7.38 11.27
C ALA A 25 -8.72 -6.83 11.55
N GLY A 26 -8.55 -5.52 11.73
CA GLY A 26 -7.26 -4.87 11.97
C GLY A 26 -6.65 -4.19 10.73
N PRO A 27 -5.51 -3.50 10.89
CA PRO A 27 -4.84 -2.85 9.77
C PRO A 27 -4.33 -3.88 8.76
N ARG A 28 -4.42 -3.54 7.47
CA ARG A 28 -3.87 -4.31 6.36
C ARG A 28 -2.99 -3.43 5.49
N TYR A 29 -1.94 -4.02 4.93
CA TYR A 29 -1.09 -3.35 3.95
C TYR A 29 -1.47 -3.72 2.53
N ASN A 30 -1.48 -2.72 1.67
CA ASN A 30 -1.61 -2.86 0.23
C ASN A 30 -0.38 -2.24 -0.42
N ALA A 31 -0.02 -2.69 -1.61
CA ALA A 31 1.05 -2.08 -2.40
C ALA A 31 0.54 -1.68 -3.78
N THR A 32 1.04 -0.55 -4.28
CA THR A 32 0.88 -0.14 -5.69
C THR A 32 2.24 0.06 -6.29
N PHE A 33 2.41 -0.27 -7.57
CA PHE A 33 3.65 -0.04 -8.29
C PHE A 33 3.42 0.92 -9.44
N SER A 34 4.40 1.77 -9.71
CA SER A 34 4.37 2.66 -10.86
C SER A 34 5.74 2.87 -11.45
N ARG A 35 5.77 3.21 -12.73
CA ARG A 35 6.94 3.64 -13.48
C ARG A 35 6.88 5.15 -13.67
N LEU A 36 7.96 5.85 -13.31
CA LEU A 36 8.13 7.27 -13.54
C LEU A 36 8.60 7.50 -14.99
N LEU A 37 7.88 8.36 -15.69
CA LEU A 37 8.14 8.76 -17.06
C LEU A 37 8.38 10.26 -17.09
N LYS A 38 9.34 10.72 -17.91
CA LYS A 38 9.53 12.14 -18.16
C LYS A 38 8.76 12.52 -19.42
N ASN A 39 7.87 13.50 -19.33
CA ASN A 39 7.08 14.02 -20.45
C ASN A 39 7.41 15.52 -20.63
N GLY A 40 8.40 15.82 -21.48
CA GLY A 40 8.95 17.17 -21.57
C GLY A 40 9.59 17.60 -20.25
N ASP A 41 9.04 18.63 -19.62
CA ASP A 41 9.50 19.16 -18.33
C ASP A 41 8.74 18.60 -17.12
N THR A 42 7.70 17.79 -17.34
CA THR A 42 6.93 17.17 -16.27
C THR A 42 7.35 15.71 -16.04
N TRP A 43 7.15 15.26 -14.80
CA TRP A 43 7.25 13.85 -14.45
C TRP A 43 5.85 13.29 -14.25
N GLU A 44 5.58 12.17 -14.90
CA GLU A 44 4.32 11.44 -14.82
C GLU A 44 4.58 10.02 -14.30
N SER A 45 3.51 9.33 -13.92
CA SER A 45 3.58 7.93 -13.51
C SER A 45 2.58 7.08 -14.27
N THR A 46 2.99 5.89 -14.69
CA THR A 46 2.12 4.86 -15.29
C THR A 46 2.19 3.56 -14.51
N ASP A 47 1.19 2.71 -14.65
CA ASP A 47 1.15 1.31 -14.20
C ASP A 47 1.43 0.31 -15.35
N SER A 48 1.84 0.81 -16.52
CA SER A 48 2.29 0.01 -17.64
C SER A 48 3.80 -0.20 -17.62
N PHE A 49 4.23 -1.45 -17.74
CA PHE A 49 5.63 -1.85 -17.63
C PHE A 49 6.11 -2.52 -18.93
N GLY A 50 7.24 -2.06 -19.45
CA GLY A 50 7.92 -2.71 -20.57
C GLY A 50 8.78 -3.89 -20.10
N ARG A 51 9.30 -4.67 -21.06
CA ARG A 51 10.19 -5.82 -20.81
C ARG A 51 11.32 -5.48 -19.84
N ASP A 52 11.96 -4.33 -20.03
CA ASP A 52 13.15 -3.94 -19.29
C ASP A 52 12.81 -3.39 -17.89
N ASP A 53 11.53 -3.12 -17.60
CA ASP A 53 11.05 -2.73 -16.27
C ASP A 53 10.76 -3.95 -15.39
N LEU A 54 10.51 -5.14 -15.97
CA LEU A 54 9.95 -6.30 -15.25
C LEU A 54 10.87 -6.81 -14.13
N LEU A 55 12.17 -6.92 -14.37
CA LEU A 55 13.11 -7.37 -13.33
C LEU A 55 13.29 -6.32 -12.23
N LEU A 56 13.21 -5.04 -12.58
CA LEU A 56 13.29 -3.96 -11.61
C LEU A 56 12.03 -3.91 -10.74
N LEU A 57 10.85 -4.09 -11.35
CA LEU A 57 9.58 -4.28 -10.66
C LEU A 57 9.64 -5.45 -9.69
N GLY A 58 10.16 -6.60 -10.11
CA GLY A 58 10.36 -7.77 -9.23
C GLY A 58 11.21 -7.43 -7.99
N LYS A 59 12.33 -6.72 -8.18
CA LYS A 59 13.19 -6.30 -7.05
C LYS A 59 12.52 -5.29 -6.11
N VAL A 60 11.71 -4.38 -6.65
CA VAL A 60 10.95 -3.43 -5.83
C VAL A 60 9.83 -4.16 -5.07
N ALA A 61 9.15 -5.11 -5.71
CA ALA A 61 8.13 -5.93 -5.08
C ALA A 61 8.69 -6.78 -3.92
N ASP A 62 9.87 -7.38 -4.10
CA ASP A 62 10.57 -8.14 -3.06
C ASP A 62 10.91 -7.28 -1.83
N GLN A 63 11.41 -6.06 -2.05
CA GLN A 63 11.69 -5.12 -0.96
C GLN A 63 10.42 -4.62 -0.27
N VAL A 64 9.35 -4.35 -1.03
CA VAL A 64 8.03 -4.01 -0.47
C VAL A 64 7.52 -5.13 0.42
N HIS A 65 7.59 -6.37 -0.06
CA HIS A 65 7.22 -7.55 0.71
C HIS A 65 8.04 -7.66 2.00
N SER A 66 9.37 -7.55 1.90
CA SER A 66 10.27 -7.60 3.06
C SER A 66 9.93 -6.51 4.09
N TRP A 67 9.65 -5.29 3.63
CA TRP A 67 9.23 -4.20 4.50
C TRP A 67 7.93 -4.54 5.24
N ILE A 68 6.91 -5.05 4.54
CA ILE A 68 5.63 -5.45 5.14
C ILE A 68 5.81 -6.52 6.22
N LEU A 69 6.65 -7.54 5.98
CA LEU A 69 6.90 -8.59 6.96
C LEU A 69 7.64 -8.10 8.20
N GLN A 70 8.52 -7.11 8.05
CA GLN A 70 9.24 -6.49 9.16
C GLN A 70 8.37 -5.52 9.98
N HIS A 71 7.27 -5.06 9.40
CA HIS A 71 6.32 -4.14 10.02
C HIS A 71 4.96 -4.82 10.07
N PRO A 72 4.76 -5.90 10.86
CA PRO A 72 3.46 -6.55 10.96
C PRO A 72 2.42 -5.52 11.37
N ALA A 73 1.29 -5.52 10.67
CA ALA A 73 0.23 -4.57 10.91
C ALA A 73 -0.22 -4.70 12.37
N GLN A 74 0.17 -3.73 13.18
CA GLN A 74 -0.06 -3.83 14.61
C GLN A 74 -1.56 -3.66 14.83
N PHE A 75 -2.22 -4.73 15.24
CA PHE A 75 -3.57 -4.60 15.79
C PHE A 75 -3.47 -3.53 16.88
N PRO A 76 -4.28 -2.45 16.81
CA PRO A 76 -4.42 -1.63 18.00
C PRO A 76 -4.83 -2.60 19.10
N ALA A 77 -4.03 -2.64 20.19
CA ALA A 77 -4.36 -3.46 21.35
C ALA A 77 -5.85 -3.24 21.66
N PRO A 78 -6.64 -4.30 21.93
CA PRO A 78 -8.06 -4.13 22.18
C PRO A 78 -8.22 -3.03 23.22
N GLN A 79 -8.78 -1.89 22.79
CA GLN A 79 -9.03 -0.79 23.70
C GLN A 79 -10.01 -1.34 24.73
N ALA A 80 -9.53 -1.51 25.96
CA ALA A 80 -10.34 -2.06 27.02
C ALA A 80 -11.58 -1.16 27.21
N GLY A 81 -12.75 -1.65 26.80
CA GLY A 81 -14.02 -1.16 27.29
C GLY A 81 -14.87 -0.27 26.38
N VAL A 82 -15.03 -0.59 25.09
CA VAL A 82 -16.21 -0.09 24.36
C VAL A 82 -17.01 -1.27 23.80
N PRO A 83 -18.17 -1.64 24.40
CA PRO A 83 -19.04 -2.64 23.82
C PRO A 83 -19.59 -2.10 22.49
N GLN A 84 -19.20 -2.72 21.38
CA GLN A 84 -19.82 -2.46 20.09
C GLN A 84 -21.21 -3.10 20.10
N SER A 85 -22.25 -2.26 20.18
CA SER A 85 -23.63 -2.69 20.01
C SER A 85 -23.82 -3.37 18.65
N PRO A 86 -24.48 -4.54 18.58
CA PRO A 86 -24.74 -5.19 17.30
C PRO A 86 -25.64 -4.28 16.46
N LYS A 87 -25.18 -3.92 15.25
CA LYS A 87 -26.00 -3.23 14.26
C LYS A 87 -27.24 -4.09 14.01
N ALA A 88 -28.41 -3.54 14.34
CA ALA A 88 -29.69 -4.16 14.05
C ALA A 88 -29.80 -4.41 12.54
N LEU A 89 -30.07 -5.66 12.16
CA LEU A 89 -30.63 -5.99 10.85
C LEU A 89 -31.94 -5.21 10.70
N SER A 90 -31.99 -4.26 9.77
CA SER A 90 -33.26 -3.76 9.25
C SER A 90 -33.46 -4.32 7.85
N HIS A 91 -34.14 -5.46 7.77
CA HIS A 91 -34.90 -5.85 6.59
C HIS A 91 -36.34 -5.40 6.84
N ALA A 92 -36.82 -4.45 6.04
CA ALA A 92 -38.21 -4.27 5.60
C ALA A 92 -38.26 -3.09 4.63
#